data_AF-A0A1F7CTA2-F1
#
_entry.id   AF-A0A1F7CTA2-F1
#
_cell.length_a   1.000
_cell.length_b   1.000
_cell.length_c   1.000
_cell.angle_alpha   90.00
_cell.angle_beta   90.00
_cell.angle_gamma   90.00
#
_symmetry.space_group_name_H-M   'P 1'
#
loop_
_entity.id
_entity.type
_entity.pdbx_description
1 polymer ?
#
loop_
_entity_poly.entity_id
_entity_poly.type
_entity_poly.pdbx_seq_one_letter_code
_entity_poly.pdbx_strand_id
1 'polypeptide(L)'
;MPLVLTPTQLQLTSTLSEHAKDACALVGLKCQKCEPHHFYLTVHRYYGRVQGMSSEVDRCIDWCMSKGKLVFTAQRFGNWCAKKVKWDKEEEIKKREMQTMKQGQYAARSR
;
A
#
# COMPACT_ATOMS: atom_id res chain seq x y z
N MET A 1 8.86 -22.95 6.23
CA MET A 1 7.51 -23.25 5.72
C MET A 1 7.37 -22.65 4.33
N PRO A 2 6.91 -23.40 3.31
CA PRO A 2 6.51 -22.79 2.05
C PRO A 2 5.37 -21.79 2.32
N LEU A 3 5.45 -20.62 1.70
CA LEU A 3 4.38 -19.62 1.76
C LEU A 3 3.18 -20.18 0.99
N VAL A 4 2.13 -20.59 1.71
CA VAL A 4 0.88 -21.04 1.10
C VAL A 4 -0.09 -19.87 1.11
N LEU A 5 -0.33 -19.31 -0.07
CA LEU A 5 -1.35 -18.28 -0.27
C LEU A 5 -2.73 -18.93 -0.35
N THR A 6 -3.74 -18.26 0.20
CA THR A 6 -5.14 -18.65 -0.02
C THR A 6 -5.54 -18.40 -1.48
N PRO A 7 -6.59 -19.04 -2.00
CA PRO A 7 -7.08 -18.78 -3.36
C PRO A 7 -7.34 -17.29 -3.63
N THR A 8 -7.90 -16.57 -2.67
CA THR A 8 -8.13 -15.12 -2.76
C THR A 8 -6.83 -14.32 -2.85
N GLN A 9 -5.82 -14.72 -2.08
CA GLN A 9 -4.50 -14.07 -2.13
C GLN A 9 -3.80 -14.36 -3.46
N LEU A 10 -3.92 -15.56 -4.02
CA LEU A 10 -3.41 -15.91 -5.35
C LEU A 10 -4.09 -15.06 -6.42
N GLN A 11 -5.42 -14.96 -6.40
CA GLN A 11 -6.15 -14.11 -7.33
C GLN A 11 -5.70 -12.65 -7.22
N LEU A 12 -5.53 -12.15 -6.00
CA LEU A 12 -5.03 -10.79 -5.78
C LEU A 12 -3.63 -10.59 -6.38
N THR A 13 -2.72 -11.57 -6.27
CA THR A 13 -1.38 -11.43 -6.87
C THR A 13 -1.44 -11.34 -8.41
N SER A 14 -2.38 -12.04 -9.06
CA SER A 14 -2.61 -11.91 -10.49
C SER A 14 -3.16 -10.54 -10.85
N THR A 15 -4.18 -10.08 -10.12
CA THR A 15 -4.77 -8.75 -10.32
C THR A 15 -3.74 -7.63 -10.14
N LEU A 16 -2.90 -7.70 -9.10
CA LEU A 16 -1.85 -6.70 -8.87
C LEU A 16 -0.79 -6.70 -9.97
N SER A 17 -0.47 -7.87 -10.51
CA SER A 17 0.47 -8.02 -11.63
C SER A 17 -0.07 -7.34 -12.89
N GLU A 18 -1.30 -7.67 -13.29
CA GLU A 18 -1.95 -7.08 -14.46
C GLU A 18 -2.08 -5.56 -14.29
N HIS A 19 -2.65 -5.13 -13.16
CA HIS A 19 -2.86 -3.72 -12.86
C HIS A 19 -1.54 -2.93 -12.86
N ALA A 20 -0.47 -3.48 -12.29
CA ALA A 20 0.84 -2.83 -12.31
C ALA A 20 1.41 -2.68 -13.72
N LYS A 21 1.26 -3.71 -14.58
CA LYS A 21 1.73 -3.67 -15.96
C LYS A 21 0.97 -2.60 -16.76
N ASP A 22 -0.35 -2.57 -16.61
CA ASP A 22 -1.22 -1.62 -17.31
C ASP A 22 -0.95 -0.18 -16.84
N ALA A 23 -0.93 0.04 -15.53
CA ALA A 23 -0.67 1.37 -14.96
C ALA A 23 0.73 1.88 -15.34
N CYS A 24 1.76 1.01 -15.32
CA CYS A 24 3.10 1.40 -15.79
C CYS A 24 3.12 1.78 -17.27
N ALA A 25 2.42 1.01 -18.13
CA ALA A 25 2.33 1.31 -19.55
C ALA A 25 1.66 2.66 -19.82
N LEU A 26 0.59 2.99 -19.09
CA LEU A 26 -0.12 4.27 -19.21
C LEU A 26 0.76 5.48 -18.88
N VAL A 27 1.63 5.37 -17.87
CA VAL A 27 2.47 6.50 -17.42
C VAL A 27 3.88 6.49 -18.02
N GLY A 28 4.19 5.54 -18.91
CA GLY A 28 5.51 5.42 -19.54
C GLY A 28 6.61 4.87 -18.63
N LEU A 29 6.26 4.17 -17.54
CA LEU A 29 7.21 3.46 -16.69
C LEU A 29 7.50 2.05 -17.22
N LYS A 30 8.74 1.60 -17.05
CA LYS A 30 9.06 0.19 -17.30
C LYS A 30 8.63 -0.67 -16.11
N CYS A 31 7.75 -1.65 -16.33
CA CYS A 31 7.44 -2.67 -15.33
C CYS A 31 8.50 -3.77 -15.37
N GLN A 32 9.23 -3.98 -14.27
CA GLN A 32 10.19 -5.08 -14.12
C GLN A 32 9.81 -5.97 -12.94
N LYS A 33 9.95 -7.29 -13.10
CA LYS A 33 9.60 -8.27 -12.05
C LYS A 33 8.17 -8.03 -11.52
N CYS A 34 7.24 -7.87 -12.47
CA CYS A 34 5.83 -7.60 -12.22
C CYS A 34 4.95 -8.83 -12.40
N GLU A 35 5.52 -10.04 -12.50
CA GLU A 35 4.72 -11.27 -12.55
C GLU A 35 4.05 -11.58 -11.20
N PRO A 36 2.94 -12.33 -11.17
CA PRO A 36 2.16 -12.57 -9.95
C PRO A 36 3.01 -13.10 -8.78
N HIS A 37 3.94 -14.03 -9.05
CA HIS A 37 4.82 -14.61 -8.03
C HIS A 37 5.73 -13.59 -7.32
N HIS A 38 6.06 -12.46 -7.97
CA HIS A 38 6.83 -11.39 -7.34
C HIS A 38 6.03 -10.61 -6.28
N PHE A 39 4.70 -10.68 -6.34
CA PHE A 39 3.80 -10.08 -5.34
C PHE A 39 3.47 -11.02 -4.19
N TYR A 40 3.81 -12.32 -4.27
CA TYR A 40 3.39 -13.32 -3.29
C TYR A 40 3.77 -12.94 -1.86
N LEU A 41 5.02 -12.54 -1.65
CA LEU A 41 5.50 -12.16 -0.32
C LEU A 41 4.80 -10.88 0.19
N THR A 42 4.57 -9.92 -0.70
CA THR A 42 3.89 -8.66 -0.39
C THR A 42 2.44 -8.94 0.01
N VAL A 43 1.70 -9.71 -0.79
CA VAL A 43 0.32 -10.09 -0.50
C VAL A 43 0.25 -10.90 0.80
N HIS A 44 1.07 -11.94 0.96
CA HIS A 44 1.08 -12.72 2.20
C HIS A 44 1.28 -11.86 3.46
N ARG A 45 2.17 -10.85 3.40
CA ARG A 45 2.51 -10.01 4.56
C ARG A 45 1.51 -8.91 4.84
N TYR A 46 0.88 -8.36 3.81
CA TYR A 46 0.08 -7.14 3.91
C TYR A 46 -1.39 -7.31 3.57
N TYR A 47 -1.81 -8.51 3.13
CA TYR A 47 -3.23 -8.83 2.95
C TYR A 47 -4.00 -8.57 4.25
N GLY A 48 -5.11 -7.83 4.15
CA GLY A 48 -5.93 -7.38 5.29
C GLY A 48 -5.32 -6.24 6.12
N ARG A 49 -4.03 -5.93 5.96
CA ARG A 49 -3.37 -4.78 6.62
C ARG A 49 -3.36 -3.52 5.75
N VAL A 50 -3.23 -3.71 4.44
CA VAL A 50 -3.34 -2.64 3.44
C VAL A 50 -4.66 -2.86 2.70
N GLN A 51 -5.64 -2.01 2.96
CA GLN A 51 -6.92 -2.06 2.24
C GLN A 51 -6.75 -1.44 0.85
N GLY A 52 -7.37 -2.06 -0.16
CA GLY A 52 -7.29 -1.57 -1.54
C GLY A 52 -5.89 -1.67 -2.16
N MET A 53 -5.22 -2.82 -2.08
CA MET A 53 -3.85 -2.97 -2.59
C MET A 53 -3.68 -2.54 -4.05
N SER A 54 -4.68 -2.70 -4.92
CA SER A 54 -4.61 -2.24 -6.31
C SER A 54 -4.51 -0.71 -6.42
N SER A 55 -5.29 0.05 -5.65
CA SER A 55 -5.17 1.52 -5.66
C SER A 55 -3.86 2.00 -5.02
N GLU A 56 -3.29 1.21 -4.11
CA GLU A 56 -1.95 1.46 -3.59
C GLU A 56 -0.84 1.20 -4.63
N VAL A 57 -1.09 0.35 -5.64
CA VAL A 57 -0.15 0.21 -6.77
C VAL A 57 -0.08 1.53 -7.53
N ASP A 58 -1.22 2.15 -7.84
CA ASP A 58 -1.28 3.45 -8.51
C ASP A 58 -0.54 4.52 -7.71
N ARG A 59 -0.82 4.61 -6.40
CA ARG A 59 -0.11 5.56 -5.52
C ARG A 59 1.39 5.30 -5.46
N CYS A 60 1.81 4.03 -5.49
CA CYS A 60 3.22 3.67 -5.55
C CYS A 60 3.86 4.09 -6.89
N ILE A 61 3.13 3.97 -8.00
CA ILE A 61 3.55 4.38 -9.34
C ILE A 61 3.66 5.91 -9.42
N ASP A 62 2.64 6.64 -8.95
CA ASP A 62 2.66 8.11 -8.86
C ASP A 62 3.83 8.59 -8.01
N TRP A 63 4.08 7.92 -6.88
CA TRP A 63 5.24 8.21 -6.07
C TRP A 63 6.55 7.95 -6.81
N CYS A 64 6.65 6.86 -7.58
CA CYS A 64 7.81 6.57 -8.42
C CYS A 64 8.03 7.68 -9.46
N MET A 65 6.96 8.15 -10.12
CA MET A 65 6.99 9.27 -11.06
C MET A 65 7.47 10.57 -10.40
N SER A 66 6.91 10.91 -9.23
CA SER A 66 7.30 12.11 -8.47
C SER A 66 8.78 12.10 -8.03
N LYS A 67 9.40 10.92 -7.97
CA LYS A 67 10.82 10.72 -7.64
C LYS A 67 11.70 10.51 -8.85
N GLY A 68 11.18 10.74 -10.07
CA GLY A 68 11.91 10.59 -11.33
C GLY A 68 12.41 9.16 -11.57
N LYS A 69 11.70 8.15 -11.05
CA LYS A 69 12.04 6.76 -11.33
C LYS A 69 11.56 6.40 -12.73
N LEU A 70 12.31 5.55 -13.41
CA LEU A 70 11.97 5.05 -14.75
C LEU A 70 11.41 3.62 -14.72
N VAL A 71 11.47 2.97 -13.55
CA VAL A 71 11.17 1.55 -13.39
C VAL A 71 10.35 1.31 -12.13
N PHE A 72 9.24 0.59 -12.29
CA PHE A 72 8.45 0.02 -11.21
C PHE A 72 8.80 -1.46 -11.03
N THR A 73 8.80 -1.94 -9.78
CA THR A 73 8.97 -3.36 -9.46
C THR A 73 8.05 -3.79 -8.31
N ALA A 74 7.65 -5.06 -8.28
CA ALA A 74 6.86 -5.60 -7.17
C ALA A 74 7.57 -5.44 -5.80
N GLN A 75 8.90 -5.42 -5.77
CA GLN A 75 9.68 -5.16 -4.57
C GLN A 75 9.50 -3.70 -4.08
N ARG A 76 9.47 -2.72 -5.00
CA ARG A 76 9.18 -1.32 -4.64
C ARG A 76 7.78 -1.21 -4.04
N PHE A 77 6.81 -1.90 -4.62
CA PHE A 77 5.48 -1.96 -4.07
C PHE A 77 5.44 -2.61 -2.68
N GLY A 78 6.19 -3.69 -2.45
CA GLY A 78 6.33 -4.27 -1.11
C GLY A 78 6.88 -3.28 -0.07
N ASN A 79 7.89 -2.49 -0.46
CA ASN A 79 8.44 -1.42 0.38
C ASN A 79 7.43 -0.28 0.61
N TRP A 80 6.61 0.02 -0.39
CA TRP A 80 5.51 0.97 -0.29
C TRP A 80 4.48 0.50 0.74
N CYS A 81 4.00 -0.74 0.65
CA CYS A 81 3.07 -1.31 1.62
C CYS A 81 3.62 -1.26 3.06
N ALA A 82 4.92 -1.53 3.24
CA ALA A 82 5.57 -1.42 4.54
C ALA A 82 5.49 0.00 5.13
N LYS A 83 5.72 1.02 4.29
CA LYS A 83 5.60 2.43 4.68
C LYS A 83 4.16 2.83 4.91
N LYS A 84 3.24 2.38 4.06
CA LYS A 84 1.80 2.66 4.17
C LYS A 84 1.24 2.20 5.51
N VAL A 85 1.55 0.98 5.94
CA VAL A 85 1.15 0.47 7.26
C VAL A 85 1.71 1.33 8.41
N LYS A 86 2.93 1.86 8.27
CA LYS A 86 3.51 2.76 9.28
C LYS A 86 2.76 4.10 9.31
N TRP A 87 2.51 4.69 8.14
CA TRP A 87 1.78 5.96 8.01
C TRP A 87 0.35 5.85 8.53
N ASP A 88 -0.36 4.76 8.22
CA ASP A 88 -1.74 4.55 8.68
C ASP A 88 -1.79 4.49 10.21
N LYS A 89 -0.82 3.82 10.86
CA LYS A 89 -0.71 3.80 12.32
C LYS A 89 -0.43 5.19 12.91
N GLU A 90 0.46 5.96 12.28
CA GLU A 90 0.77 7.32 12.73
C GLU A 90 -0.45 8.26 12.58
N GLU A 91 -1.23 8.11 11.51
CA GLU A 91 -2.47 8.84 11.32
C GLU A 91 -3.55 8.46 12.34
N GLU A 92 -3.68 7.17 12.68
CA GLU A 92 -4.60 6.72 13.73
C GLU A 92 -4.25 7.30 15.10
N ILE A 93 -2.96 7.35 15.45
CA ILE A 93 -2.48 7.95 16.70
C ILE A 93 -2.83 9.44 16.72
N LYS A 94 -2.50 10.18 15.66
CA LYS A 94 -2.83 11.62 15.54
C LYS A 94 -4.32 11.89 15.64
N LYS A 95 -5.16 11.05 15.01
CA LYS A 95 -6.63 11.18 15.11
C LYS A 95 -7.12 10.97 16.54
N ARG A 96 -6.57 9.99 17.25
CA ARG A 96 -6.90 9.74 18.68
C ARG A 96 -6.46 10.90 19.56
N GLU A 97 -5.25 11.43 19.37
CA GLU A 97 -4.75 12.59 20.11
C GLU A 97 -5.60 13.84 19.87
N MET A 98 -6.01 14.09 18.63
CA MET A 98 -6.89 15.23 18.30
C MET A 98 -8.28 15.05 18.92
N GLN A 99 -8.80 13.83 19.00
CA GLN A 99 -10.08 13.54 19.66
C GLN A 99 -10.01 13.76 21.17
N THR A 100 -8.94 13.31 21.84
CA THR A 100 -8.76 13.55 23.28
C THR A 100 -8.55 15.03 23.60
N MET A 101 -7.82 15.80 22.77
CA MET A 101 -7.71 17.25 22.94
C MET A 101 -9.06 17.96 22.78
N LYS A 102 -9.88 17.57 21.79
CA LYS A 102 -11.23 18.13 21.61
C LYS A 102 -12.10 17.84 22.84
N GLN A 103 -12.09 16.62 23.36
CA GLN A 103 -12.85 16.28 24.58
C GLN A 103 -12.37 17.06 25.81
N GLY A 104 -11.06 17.25 25.98
CA GLY A 104 -10.50 18.07 27.05
C GLY A 104 -10.90 19.54 26.97
N GLN A 105 -10.98 20.13 25.76
CA GLN A 105 -11.43 21.50 25.55
C GLN A 105 -12.91 21.70 25.87
N TYR A 106 -13.79 20.74 25.56
CA TYR A 106 -15.21 20.81 25.94
C TYR A 106 -15.42 20.70 27.46
N ALA A 107 -14.62 19.88 28.15
CA ALA A 107 -14.69 19.77 29.61
C ALA A 107 -14.22 21.04 30.33
N ALA A 108 -13.21 21.74 29.81
CA ALA A 108 -12.69 22.99 30.39
C ALA A 108 -13.60 24.21 30.13
N ARG A 109 -14.38 24.22 29.05
CA ARG A 109 -15.32 25.31 28.70
C ARG A 109 -16.69 25.21 29.37
N SER A 110 -16.96 24.09 30.04
CA SER A 110 -18.24 23.81 30.72
C SER A 110 -18.15 23.99 32.24
N ARG A 111 -17.07 24.60 32.74
CA ARG A 111 -16.89 25.10 34.10
C ARG A 111 -16.85 26.62 34.07
#